data_AF-A0A7X0NL70-F1
#
_entry.id   AF-A0A7X0NL70-F1
#
_cell.length_a   1.000
_cell.length_b   1.000
_cell.length_c   1.000
_cell.angle_alpha   90.00
_cell.angle_beta   90.00
_cell.angle_gamma   90.00
#
_symmetry.space_group_name_H-M   'P 1'
#
loop_
_entity.id
_entity.type
_entity.pdbx_description
1 polymer ?
#
loop_
_entity_poly.entity_id
_entity_poly.type
_entity_poly.pdbx_seq_one_letter_code
_entity_poly.pdbx_strand_id
1 'polypeptide(L)'
;MSHATAEDYAWQHGWEEIYTVTFVLGLDERETLRRFGVAEQDMRPYSWEELWERVEETDGCCDVVVAARAGDWTVAFELRGWEGVRWVTLRELSRGGEAVAVMRHDYAASHRFMHAVDGEVRTGFRPQWPQERWGTRPDALNGHMAELGLPTEPEDELDTWDEVVPASLALAGRISGVLFDTEVLGEPMFGGIITAPVPDDPPTGDPLAGHPLRGHDAELAEAIDAADPGVRRVAVIAEARRLCRVAGVEEHPVLAEALGRAQRGESVDERGMDRLVRLWEADLTGQPIDRETGEWIADPCAESHRSPGGRYSVTFVDSRTGERTCPTCTPWRRPSGEERDSARARWRAATAVRDTFLSDERKAAYDVHLTAAATDPEHAAAVVRVLRGEGH
;
A
#
# COMPACT_ATOMS: atom_id res chain seq x y z
N MET A 1 4.26 -35.93 15.52
CA MET A 1 4.82 -34.57 15.61
C MET A 1 3.69 -33.66 16.02
N SER A 2 3.82 -32.86 17.08
CA SER A 2 2.79 -31.86 17.37
C SER A 2 2.78 -30.84 16.23
N HIS A 3 1.60 -30.50 15.74
CA HIS A 3 1.45 -29.46 14.73
C HIS A 3 1.74 -28.10 15.39
N ALA A 4 2.41 -27.20 14.66
CA ALA A 4 2.66 -25.84 15.13
C ALA A 4 1.34 -25.15 15.54
N THR A 5 1.41 -24.38 16.61
CA THR A 5 0.32 -23.63 17.22
C THR A 5 0.68 -22.15 17.33
N ALA A 6 -0.31 -21.28 17.52
CA ALA A 6 -0.07 -19.85 17.71
C ALA A 6 0.84 -19.58 18.94
N GLU A 7 0.75 -20.40 20.00
CA GLU A 7 1.54 -20.25 21.22
C GLU A 7 3.05 -20.42 20.99
N ASP A 8 3.43 -21.28 20.02
CA ASP A 8 4.84 -21.47 19.61
C ASP A 8 5.46 -20.16 19.08
N TYR A 9 4.63 -19.21 18.64
CA TYR A 9 5.06 -17.93 18.09
C TYR A 9 4.77 -16.74 19.02
N ALA A 10 4.45 -16.96 20.29
CA ALA A 10 4.18 -15.88 21.25
C ALA A 10 5.36 -14.91 21.43
N TRP A 11 6.59 -15.35 21.14
CA TRP A 11 7.79 -14.51 21.17
C TRP A 11 7.71 -13.30 20.22
N GLN A 12 6.94 -13.41 19.12
CA GLN A 12 6.85 -12.37 18.09
C GLN A 12 6.33 -11.03 18.63
N HIS A 13 5.42 -11.06 19.61
CA HIS A 13 4.80 -9.86 20.16
C HIS A 13 5.83 -8.87 20.74
N GLY A 14 6.94 -9.38 21.27
CA GLY A 14 7.99 -8.58 21.89
C GLY A 14 9.21 -8.33 20.99
N TRP A 15 9.14 -8.67 19.70
CA TRP A 15 10.31 -8.65 18.83
C TRP A 15 10.34 -7.48 17.83
N GLU A 16 9.71 -7.61 16.66
CA GLU A 16 9.63 -6.52 15.67
C GLU A 16 8.26 -6.41 15.03
N GLU A 17 7.85 -5.17 14.71
CA GLU A 17 6.54 -4.77 14.19
C GLU A 17 6.40 -4.94 12.67
N ILE A 18 7.52 -5.07 11.94
CA ILE A 18 7.54 -5.23 10.48
C ILE A 18 8.64 -6.20 10.05
N TYR A 19 8.23 -7.33 9.48
CA TYR A 19 9.14 -8.30 8.87
C TYR A 19 8.38 -9.24 7.94
N THR A 20 9.12 -9.89 7.04
CA THR A 20 8.61 -11.00 6.22
C THR A 20 9.46 -12.24 6.43
N VAL A 21 8.81 -13.39 6.63
CA VAL A 21 9.45 -14.71 6.67
C VAL A 21 8.90 -15.53 5.53
N THR A 22 9.78 -16.11 4.72
CA THR A 22 9.42 -16.95 3.57
C THR A 22 10.11 -18.30 3.68
N PHE A 23 9.35 -19.38 3.57
CA PHE A 23 9.84 -20.75 3.57
C PHE A 23 9.80 -21.25 2.14
N VAL A 24 10.90 -21.80 1.63
CA VAL A 24 11.00 -22.32 0.27
C VAL A 24 11.51 -23.77 0.27
N LEU A 25 10.72 -24.68 -0.31
CA LEU A 25 11.03 -26.10 -0.39
C LEU A 25 11.98 -26.38 -1.55
N GLY A 26 13.04 -27.13 -1.29
CA GLY A 26 13.90 -27.70 -2.34
C GLY A 26 14.92 -26.75 -2.96
N LEU A 27 15.03 -25.50 -2.49
CA LEU A 27 16.09 -24.58 -2.86
C LEU A 27 17.11 -24.45 -1.73
N ASP A 28 18.38 -24.22 -2.07
CA ASP A 28 19.40 -23.78 -1.11
C ASP A 28 19.35 -22.26 -0.91
N GLU A 29 20.18 -21.74 -0.01
CA GLU A 29 20.24 -20.32 0.33
C GLU A 29 20.60 -19.46 -0.89
N ARG A 30 21.57 -19.88 -1.71
CA ARG A 30 22.04 -19.10 -2.88
C ARG A 30 20.97 -19.00 -3.95
N GLU A 31 20.33 -20.11 -4.28
CA GLU A 31 19.26 -20.13 -5.28
C GLU A 31 18.02 -19.38 -4.78
N THR A 32 17.73 -19.45 -3.48
CA THR A 32 16.67 -18.63 -2.85
C THR A 32 16.97 -17.15 -3.03
N LEU A 33 18.15 -16.68 -2.63
CA LEU A 33 18.58 -15.28 -2.78
C LEU A 33 18.56 -14.83 -4.25
N ARG A 34 19.01 -15.68 -5.19
CA ARG A 34 18.97 -15.39 -6.62
C ARG A 34 17.55 -15.17 -7.12
N ARG A 35 16.58 -15.96 -6.66
CA ARG A 35 15.16 -15.83 -7.03
C ARG A 35 14.48 -14.61 -6.40
N PHE A 36 14.99 -14.12 -5.28
CA PHE A 36 14.62 -12.80 -4.75
C PHE A 36 15.18 -11.64 -5.59
N GLY A 37 16.17 -11.88 -6.46
CA GLY A 37 16.80 -10.83 -7.25
C GLY A 37 18.12 -10.31 -6.67
N VAL A 38 18.74 -11.04 -5.75
CA VAL A 38 20.09 -10.75 -5.25
C VAL A 38 21.12 -11.22 -6.26
N ALA A 39 22.05 -10.34 -6.64
CA ALA A 39 23.13 -10.71 -7.54
C ALA A 39 24.21 -11.53 -6.80
N GLU A 40 24.76 -12.56 -7.46
CA GLU A 40 25.67 -13.52 -6.81
C GLU A 40 26.91 -12.86 -6.19
N GLN A 41 27.44 -11.82 -6.84
CA GLN A 41 28.60 -11.08 -6.33
C GLN A 41 28.29 -10.24 -5.07
N ASP A 42 27.02 -9.97 -4.80
CA ASP A 42 26.58 -9.16 -3.66
C ASP A 42 26.17 -10.04 -2.46
N MET A 43 26.19 -11.37 -2.61
CA MET A 43 25.86 -12.31 -1.55
C MET A 43 26.99 -12.42 -0.53
N ARG A 44 26.70 -12.12 0.73
CA ARG A 44 27.67 -12.11 1.84
C ARG A 44 27.02 -12.38 3.19
N PRO A 45 27.80 -12.67 4.24
CA PRO A 45 27.28 -12.68 5.61
C PRO A 45 26.87 -11.27 6.08
N TYR A 46 25.84 -11.22 6.92
CA TYR A 46 25.28 -10.05 7.60
C TYR A 46 25.18 -10.31 9.11
N SER A 47 25.49 -9.31 9.92
CA SER A 47 25.08 -9.25 11.32
C SER A 47 23.70 -8.59 11.47
N TRP A 48 23.07 -8.74 12.64
CA TRP A 48 21.87 -7.95 12.94
C TRP A 48 22.13 -6.44 12.91
N GLU A 49 23.29 -6.00 13.39
CA GLU A 49 23.69 -4.59 13.37
C GLU A 49 23.70 -4.06 11.93
N GLU A 50 24.27 -4.78 10.98
CA GLU A 50 24.27 -4.39 9.56
C GLU A 50 22.87 -4.35 8.95
N LEU A 51 21.97 -5.28 9.33
CA LEU A 51 20.58 -5.24 8.88
C LEU A 51 19.85 -4.00 9.41
N TRP A 52 20.08 -3.64 10.68
CA TRP A 52 19.50 -2.45 11.29
C TRP A 52 20.06 -1.16 10.70
N GLU A 53 21.37 -1.08 10.48
CA GLU A 53 22.01 0.04 9.77
C GLU A 53 21.38 0.20 8.37
N ARG A 54 21.16 -0.91 7.65
CA ARG A 54 20.53 -0.85 6.33
C ARG A 54 19.09 -0.34 6.37
N VAL A 55 18.30 -0.75 7.36
CA VAL A 55 16.95 -0.22 7.60
C VAL A 55 17.00 1.30 7.78
N GLU A 56 17.97 1.82 8.50
CA GLU A 56 18.15 3.26 8.70
C GLU A 56 18.55 3.98 7.41
N GLU A 57 19.49 3.42 6.64
CA GLU A 57 19.93 3.96 5.35
C GLU A 57 18.82 4.03 4.29
N THR A 58 17.85 3.13 4.38
CA THR A 58 16.74 2.98 3.41
C THR A 58 15.43 3.61 3.89
N ASP A 59 15.49 4.46 4.93
CA ASP A 59 14.32 5.11 5.53
C ASP A 59 13.20 4.13 5.88
N GLY A 60 13.58 2.97 6.44
CA GLY A 60 12.65 1.91 6.83
C GLY A 60 12.28 0.90 5.73
N CYS A 61 12.70 1.11 4.49
CA CYS A 61 12.41 0.24 3.34
C CYS A 61 13.58 -0.71 3.03
N CYS A 62 13.94 -1.57 3.97
CA CYS A 62 15.13 -2.43 3.81
C CYS A 62 14.97 -3.39 2.63
N ASP A 63 15.98 -3.41 1.79
CA ASP A 63 16.08 -4.20 0.57
C ASP A 63 17.01 -5.42 0.72
N VAL A 64 17.33 -5.81 1.96
CA VAL A 64 18.15 -6.99 2.25
C VAL A 64 17.28 -8.18 2.62
N VAL A 65 17.60 -9.31 2.01
CA VAL A 65 17.08 -10.62 2.38
C VAL A 65 18.23 -11.51 2.85
N VAL A 66 18.03 -12.20 3.97
CA VAL A 66 18.93 -13.24 4.46
C VAL A 66 18.25 -14.60 4.35
N ALA A 67 19.02 -15.67 4.17
CA ALA A 67 18.52 -17.02 4.01
C ALA A 67 19.33 -18.03 4.82
N ALA A 68 18.64 -19.03 5.38
CA ALA A 68 19.23 -20.13 6.13
C ALA A 68 18.52 -21.46 5.84
N ARG A 69 19.29 -22.54 5.74
CA ARG A 69 18.76 -23.88 5.54
C ARG A 69 18.05 -24.40 6.80
N ALA A 70 16.83 -24.92 6.64
CA ALA A 70 16.05 -25.58 7.70
C ALA A 70 15.45 -26.91 7.18
N GLY A 71 16.20 -28.01 7.35
CA GLY A 71 15.76 -29.33 6.88
C GLY A 71 15.71 -29.39 5.34
N ASP A 72 14.54 -29.71 4.78
CA ASP A 72 14.29 -29.68 3.33
C ASP A 72 13.83 -28.32 2.81
N TRP A 73 13.62 -27.36 3.72
CA TRP A 73 13.27 -25.97 3.41
C TRP A 73 14.45 -25.02 3.58
N THR A 74 14.34 -23.86 2.96
CA THR A 74 15.18 -22.69 3.22
C THR A 74 14.28 -21.58 3.73
N VAL A 75 14.67 -20.96 4.84
CA VAL A 75 13.98 -19.81 5.43
C VAL A 75 14.68 -18.56 4.94
N ALA A 76 13.95 -17.71 4.25
CA ALA A 76 14.35 -16.35 3.92
C ALA A 76 13.67 -15.36 4.87
N PHE A 77 14.39 -14.33 5.27
CA PHE A 77 13.94 -13.31 6.20
C PHE A 77 14.28 -11.92 5.68
N GLU A 78 13.28 -11.03 5.74
CA GLU A 78 13.40 -9.62 5.39
C GLU A 78 13.01 -8.79 6.61
N LEU A 79 13.97 -8.04 7.16
CA LEU A 79 13.70 -7.07 8.22
C LEU A 79 13.04 -5.84 7.59
N ARG A 80 11.78 -5.54 7.90
CA ARG A 80 11.00 -4.44 7.27
C ARG A 80 10.84 -4.52 5.74
N GLY A 81 11.16 -5.65 5.11
CA GLY A 81 10.88 -5.91 3.70
C GLY A 81 9.59 -6.70 3.48
N TRP A 82 9.13 -6.74 2.23
CA TRP A 82 7.86 -7.38 1.82
C TRP A 82 7.95 -8.12 0.48
N GLU A 83 9.14 -8.30 -0.07
CA GLU A 83 9.35 -8.90 -1.39
C GLU A 83 8.83 -10.34 -1.42
N GLY A 84 9.00 -11.09 -0.33
CA GLY A 84 8.57 -12.49 -0.20
C GLY A 84 7.06 -12.71 -0.28
N VAL A 85 6.25 -11.70 0.06
CA VAL A 85 4.77 -11.76 -0.07
C VAL A 85 4.25 -11.20 -1.38
N ARG A 86 5.11 -10.68 -2.27
CA ARG A 86 4.70 -10.31 -3.64
C ARG A 86 4.38 -11.56 -4.43
N TRP A 87 3.29 -11.51 -5.19
CA TRP A 87 2.80 -12.67 -5.95
C TRP A 87 3.79 -13.13 -7.01
N VAL A 88 4.48 -12.18 -7.65
CA VAL A 88 5.48 -12.49 -8.68
C VAL A 88 6.69 -13.21 -8.10
N THR A 89 7.16 -12.78 -6.93
CA THR A 89 8.31 -13.34 -6.22
C THR A 89 7.98 -14.70 -5.65
N LEU A 90 6.83 -14.86 -5.00
CA LEU A 90 6.44 -16.16 -4.44
C LEU A 90 6.19 -17.22 -5.54
N ARG A 91 5.69 -16.82 -6.72
CA ARG A 91 5.64 -17.71 -7.89
C ARG A 91 7.05 -18.13 -8.30
N GLU A 92 8.00 -17.20 -8.38
CA GLU A 92 9.38 -17.54 -8.71
C GLU A 92 9.97 -18.54 -7.70
N LEU A 93 9.85 -18.25 -6.41
CA LEU A 93 10.39 -19.07 -5.33
C LEU A 93 9.78 -20.48 -5.31
N SER A 94 8.50 -20.63 -5.64
CA SER A 94 7.82 -21.92 -5.63
C SER A 94 8.03 -22.77 -6.89
N ARG A 95 8.65 -22.27 -7.97
CA ARG A 95 8.86 -23.07 -9.20
C ARG A 95 9.66 -24.34 -8.92
N GLY A 96 9.11 -25.51 -9.28
CA GLY A 96 9.70 -26.82 -9.00
C GLY A 96 9.62 -27.26 -7.53
N GLY A 97 8.84 -26.56 -6.70
CA GLY A 97 8.72 -26.82 -5.27
C GLY A 97 7.47 -26.18 -4.66
N GLU A 98 7.63 -25.62 -3.47
CA GLU A 98 6.56 -25.00 -2.66
C GLU A 98 7.14 -23.82 -1.89
N ALA A 99 6.37 -22.75 -1.74
CA ALA A 99 6.76 -21.60 -0.93
C ALA A 99 5.59 -21.07 -0.12
N VAL A 100 5.85 -20.65 1.12
CA VAL A 100 4.88 -19.98 1.99
C VAL A 100 5.53 -18.76 2.63
N ALA A 101 4.85 -17.63 2.65
CA ALA A 101 5.34 -16.39 3.22
C ALA A 101 4.33 -15.78 4.19
N VAL A 102 4.85 -15.20 5.27
CA VAL A 102 4.08 -14.47 6.28
C VAL A 102 4.74 -13.12 6.49
N MET A 103 3.97 -12.05 6.33
CA MET A 103 4.41 -10.69 6.62
C MET A 103 3.65 -10.13 7.81
N ARG A 104 4.40 -9.62 8.78
CA ARG A 104 3.92 -8.71 9.82
C ARG A 104 4.18 -7.27 9.38
N HIS A 105 3.20 -6.39 9.58
CA HIS A 105 3.29 -4.98 9.20
C HIS A 105 2.26 -4.17 9.99
N ASP A 106 2.59 -3.89 11.26
CA ASP A 106 1.66 -3.27 12.21
C ASP A 106 1.29 -1.84 11.78
N TYR A 107 2.24 -1.05 11.28
CA TYR A 107 2.02 0.34 10.89
C TYR A 107 0.91 0.54 9.84
N ALA A 108 0.88 -0.31 8.82
CA ALA A 108 -0.10 -0.24 7.74
C ALA A 108 -1.30 -1.18 7.96
N ALA A 109 -1.36 -1.90 9.09
CA ALA A 109 -2.33 -2.95 9.37
C ALA A 109 -2.50 -3.91 8.17
N SER A 110 -1.37 -4.27 7.54
CA SER A 110 -1.34 -4.86 6.20
C SER A 110 -0.69 -6.24 6.15
N HIS A 111 -0.84 -7.03 7.22
CA HIS A 111 -0.34 -8.40 7.28
C HIS A 111 -0.74 -9.22 6.04
N ARG A 112 0.13 -10.15 5.63
CA ARG A 112 -0.10 -11.01 4.47
C ARG A 112 0.30 -12.44 4.81
N PHE A 113 -0.54 -13.39 4.40
CA PHE A 113 -0.17 -14.79 4.25
C PHE A 113 -0.27 -15.16 2.79
N MET A 114 0.73 -15.84 2.26
CA MET A 114 0.77 -16.27 0.86
C MET A 114 1.35 -17.68 0.75
N HIS A 115 0.72 -18.54 -0.06
CA HIS A 115 1.13 -19.92 -0.31
C HIS A 115 1.09 -20.22 -1.81
N ALA A 116 2.21 -20.74 -2.33
CA ALA A 116 2.36 -21.08 -3.73
C ALA A 116 3.02 -22.44 -3.92
N VAL A 117 2.62 -23.15 -4.98
CA VAL A 117 3.20 -24.45 -5.37
C VAL A 117 3.46 -24.42 -6.86
N ASP A 118 4.67 -24.78 -7.27
CA ASP A 118 5.10 -24.86 -8.66
C ASP A 118 4.78 -23.61 -9.51
N GLY A 119 5.03 -22.43 -8.95
CA GLY A 119 4.80 -21.16 -9.66
C GLY A 119 3.34 -20.71 -9.70
N GLU A 120 2.45 -21.34 -8.94
CA GLU A 120 1.04 -20.99 -8.84
C GLU A 120 0.66 -20.61 -7.41
N VAL A 121 0.20 -19.37 -7.20
CA VAL A 121 -0.34 -18.93 -5.90
C VAL A 121 -1.67 -19.62 -5.66
N ARG A 122 -1.69 -20.54 -4.69
CA ARG A 122 -2.87 -21.34 -4.34
C ARG A 122 -3.77 -20.62 -3.37
N THR A 123 -3.19 -20.06 -2.32
CA THR A 123 -3.93 -19.42 -1.24
C THR A 123 -3.18 -18.18 -0.80
N GLY A 124 -3.85 -17.04 -0.79
CA GLY A 124 -3.37 -15.85 -0.13
C GLY A 124 -4.52 -15.17 0.61
N PHE A 125 -4.21 -14.54 1.72
CA PHE A 125 -5.18 -13.78 2.50
C PHE A 125 -4.50 -12.72 3.35
N ARG A 126 -5.32 -11.83 3.88
CA ARG A 126 -4.93 -10.87 4.91
C ARG A 126 -5.29 -11.49 6.27
N PRO A 127 -4.35 -11.80 7.17
CA PRO A 127 -4.66 -12.43 8.47
C PRO A 127 -5.74 -11.73 9.30
N GLN A 128 -5.87 -10.41 9.16
CA GLN A 128 -6.90 -9.57 9.76
C GLN A 128 -8.29 -9.69 9.08
N TRP A 129 -8.33 -10.19 7.84
CA TRP A 129 -9.55 -10.51 7.09
C TRP A 129 -9.42 -11.92 6.48
N PRO A 130 -9.35 -12.98 7.31
CA PRO A 130 -9.13 -14.35 6.85
C PRO A 130 -10.28 -14.89 5.98
N GLN A 131 -11.45 -14.23 5.98
CA GLN A 131 -12.55 -14.46 5.05
C GLN A 131 -12.24 -14.02 3.60
N GLU A 132 -11.36 -13.04 3.42
CA GLU A 132 -10.98 -12.51 2.11
C GLU A 132 -9.76 -13.24 1.55
N ARG A 133 -10.02 -14.45 1.05
CA ARG A 133 -9.00 -15.34 0.46
C ARG A 133 -8.99 -15.23 -1.06
N TRP A 134 -7.82 -15.38 -1.65
CA TRP A 134 -7.61 -15.41 -3.09
C TRP A 134 -6.60 -16.50 -3.50
N GLY A 135 -6.38 -16.65 -4.80
CA GLY A 135 -5.54 -17.68 -5.39
C GLY A 135 -6.35 -18.74 -6.12
N THR A 136 -5.69 -19.76 -6.64
CA THR A 136 -6.36 -20.79 -7.45
C THR A 136 -7.05 -21.87 -6.61
N ARG A 137 -6.73 -21.94 -5.32
CA ARG A 137 -7.34 -22.84 -4.32
C ARG A 137 -7.54 -22.13 -2.97
N PRO A 138 -8.32 -21.02 -2.93
CA PRO A 138 -8.39 -20.13 -1.78
C PRO A 138 -8.86 -20.83 -0.49
N ASP A 139 -9.64 -21.91 -0.61
CA ASP A 139 -10.21 -22.63 0.54
C ASP A 139 -9.39 -23.86 0.99
N ALA A 140 -8.26 -24.14 0.34
CA ALA A 140 -7.49 -25.36 0.60
C ALA A 140 -6.92 -25.46 2.02
N LEU A 141 -6.78 -24.32 2.71
CA LEU A 141 -6.21 -24.23 4.06
C LEU A 141 -7.26 -24.00 5.15
N ASN A 142 -8.56 -23.96 4.83
CA ASN A 142 -9.62 -23.56 5.75
C ASN A 142 -9.66 -24.39 7.03
N GLY A 143 -9.42 -25.71 6.94
CA GLY A 143 -9.37 -26.59 8.12
C GLY A 143 -8.27 -26.19 9.10
N HIS A 144 -7.06 -25.93 8.59
CA HIS A 144 -5.94 -25.50 9.43
C HIS A 144 -6.12 -24.07 9.95
N MET A 145 -6.69 -23.18 9.15
CA MET A 145 -7.02 -21.82 9.58
C MET A 145 -8.01 -21.83 10.75
N ALA A 146 -9.08 -22.61 10.65
CA ALA A 146 -10.08 -22.74 11.72
C ALA A 146 -9.47 -23.29 13.02
N GLU A 147 -8.61 -24.31 12.93
CA GLU A 147 -7.90 -24.86 14.09
C GLU A 147 -6.92 -23.88 14.76
N LEU A 148 -6.48 -22.85 14.03
CA LEU A 148 -5.51 -21.85 14.50
C LEU A 148 -6.17 -20.53 14.91
N GLY A 149 -7.50 -20.45 14.94
CA GLY A 149 -8.20 -19.22 15.30
C GLY A 149 -8.22 -18.16 14.19
N LEU A 150 -8.09 -18.58 12.93
CA LEU A 150 -8.30 -17.75 11.74
C LEU A 150 -9.67 -18.11 11.11
N PRO A 151 -10.80 -17.60 11.65
CA PRO A 151 -12.12 -18.00 11.19
C PRO A 151 -12.36 -17.57 9.75
N THR A 152 -12.73 -18.52 8.89
CA THR A 152 -12.94 -18.28 7.46
C THR A 152 -14.30 -17.67 7.13
N GLU A 153 -15.22 -17.69 8.09
CA GLU A 153 -16.58 -17.14 8.09
C GLU A 153 -16.86 -16.55 9.49
N PRO A 154 -16.31 -15.38 9.84
CA PRO A 154 -16.48 -14.80 11.17
C PRO A 154 -17.92 -14.29 11.36
N GLU A 155 -18.51 -14.53 12.53
CA GLU A 155 -19.85 -14.01 12.88
C GLU A 155 -19.83 -12.49 13.17
N ASP A 156 -18.70 -11.97 13.67
CA ASP A 156 -18.43 -10.57 14.02
C ASP A 156 -17.05 -10.13 13.50
N GLU A 157 -16.75 -8.82 13.47
CA GLU A 157 -15.39 -8.33 13.18
C GLU A 157 -14.37 -8.92 14.18
N LEU A 158 -13.19 -9.30 13.70
CA LEU A 158 -12.15 -9.87 14.56
C LEU A 158 -11.61 -8.81 15.53
N ASP A 159 -11.94 -8.96 16.82
CA ASP A 159 -11.49 -8.06 17.89
C ASP A 159 -9.99 -8.22 18.22
N THR A 160 -9.36 -9.35 17.86
CA THR A 160 -8.00 -9.72 18.30
C THR A 160 -6.97 -9.62 17.18
N TRP A 161 -6.50 -8.41 16.90
CA TRP A 161 -5.39 -8.15 15.97
C TRP A 161 -4.08 -8.81 16.40
N ASP A 162 -3.88 -9.00 17.71
CA ASP A 162 -2.64 -9.54 18.26
C ASP A 162 -2.41 -11.01 17.87
N GLU A 163 -3.48 -11.82 17.75
CA GLU A 163 -3.35 -13.27 17.58
C GLU A 163 -3.19 -13.73 16.11
N VAL A 164 -3.46 -12.85 15.13
CA VAL A 164 -3.52 -13.25 13.71
C VAL A 164 -2.13 -13.54 13.12
N VAL A 165 -1.08 -12.87 13.58
CA VAL A 165 0.30 -13.10 13.11
C VAL A 165 0.87 -14.41 13.67
N PRO A 166 0.81 -14.70 14.98
CA PRO A 166 1.18 -16.01 15.51
C PRO A 166 0.43 -17.17 14.83
N ALA A 167 -0.88 -17.02 14.59
CA ALA A 167 -1.67 -18.03 13.89
C ALA A 167 -1.21 -18.22 12.43
N SER A 168 -0.84 -17.14 11.74
CA SER A 168 -0.33 -17.19 10.36
C SER A 168 1.05 -17.86 10.28
N LEU A 169 1.94 -17.58 11.24
CA LEU A 169 3.23 -18.27 11.36
C LEU A 169 3.05 -19.75 11.70
N ALA A 170 2.10 -20.08 12.58
CA ALA A 170 1.74 -21.47 12.86
C ALA A 170 1.21 -22.20 11.63
N LEU A 171 0.40 -21.54 10.80
CA LEU A 171 -0.06 -22.10 9.54
C LEU A 171 1.11 -22.36 8.58
N ALA A 172 2.05 -21.41 8.45
CA ALA A 172 3.26 -21.60 7.65
C ALA A 172 4.11 -22.76 8.19
N GLY A 173 4.28 -22.86 9.50
CA GLY A 173 5.00 -23.96 10.15
C GLY A 173 4.31 -25.33 9.98
N ARG A 174 2.98 -25.38 9.86
CA ARG A 174 2.25 -26.61 9.53
C ARG A 174 2.50 -27.06 8.08
N ILE A 175 2.64 -26.11 7.15
CA ILE A 175 2.93 -26.38 5.73
C ILE A 175 4.39 -26.81 5.57
N SER A 176 5.32 -26.06 6.15
CA SER A 176 6.75 -26.29 5.98
C SER A 176 7.31 -27.39 6.88
N GLY A 177 6.67 -27.65 8.02
CA GLY A 177 7.26 -28.45 9.10
C GLY A 177 8.42 -27.74 9.81
N VAL A 178 8.67 -26.45 9.54
CA VAL A 178 9.70 -25.63 10.17
C VAL A 178 9.05 -24.74 11.21
N LEU A 179 9.52 -24.83 12.46
CA LEU A 179 9.22 -23.84 13.48
C LEU A 179 10.22 -22.70 13.33
N PHE A 180 9.71 -21.51 12.99
CA PHE A 180 10.56 -20.33 12.86
C PHE A 180 10.69 -19.60 14.20
N ASP A 181 11.94 -19.42 14.61
CA ASP A 181 12.39 -18.35 15.48
C ASP A 181 13.60 -17.69 14.81
N THR A 182 14.08 -16.59 15.39
CA THR A 182 15.21 -15.84 14.84
C THR A 182 16.53 -16.59 14.94
N GLU A 183 16.64 -17.60 15.81
CA GLU A 183 17.83 -18.42 15.96
C GLU A 183 18.04 -19.33 14.74
N VAL A 184 16.96 -19.68 14.02
CA VAL A 184 17.03 -20.44 12.75
C VAL A 184 17.91 -19.77 11.69
N LEU A 185 18.01 -18.45 11.69
CA LEU A 185 18.83 -17.72 10.73
C LEU A 185 20.33 -17.91 10.98
N GLY A 186 20.71 -18.23 12.22
CA GLY A 186 22.10 -18.31 12.67
C GLY A 186 22.82 -16.96 12.64
N GLU A 187 24.01 -16.91 13.25
CA GLU A 187 24.90 -15.75 13.11
C GLU A 187 26.32 -16.19 12.68
N PRO A 188 26.93 -15.55 11.67
CA PRO A 188 26.36 -14.50 10.82
C PRO A 188 25.35 -15.05 9.78
N MET A 189 24.39 -14.23 9.36
CA MET A 189 23.30 -14.60 8.43
C MET A 189 23.74 -14.44 6.98
N PHE A 190 23.56 -15.43 6.12
CA PHE A 190 23.95 -15.31 4.72
C PHE A 190 22.84 -14.60 3.91
N GLY A 191 23.16 -13.52 3.20
CA GLY A 191 22.15 -12.71 2.50
C GLY A 191 22.71 -11.77 1.44
N GLY A 192 21.89 -10.83 0.99
CA GLY A 192 22.31 -9.77 0.07
C GLY A 192 21.19 -8.78 -0.27
N ILE A 193 21.58 -7.71 -0.97
CA ILE A 193 20.66 -6.64 -1.41
C ILE A 193 19.89 -7.09 -2.66
N ILE A 194 18.57 -6.91 -2.64
CA ILE A 194 17.67 -7.15 -3.76
C ILE A 194 17.85 -6.00 -4.75
N THR A 195 18.62 -6.23 -5.82
CA THR A 195 18.90 -5.21 -6.85
C THR A 195 18.09 -5.41 -8.12
N ALA A 196 17.54 -6.61 -8.33
CA ALA A 196 16.72 -6.96 -9.48
C ALA A 196 15.49 -7.77 -9.05
N PRO A 197 14.54 -7.17 -8.29
CA PRO A 197 13.33 -7.87 -7.86
C PRO A 197 12.55 -8.38 -9.06
N VAL A 198 11.73 -9.42 -8.84
CA VAL A 198 10.90 -9.96 -9.92
C VAL A 198 9.93 -8.86 -10.37
N PRO A 199 9.90 -8.49 -11.66
CA PRO A 199 9.00 -7.46 -12.14
C PRO A 199 7.54 -7.89 -11.97
N ASP A 200 6.67 -6.94 -11.68
CA ASP A 200 5.23 -7.21 -11.62
C ASP A 200 4.72 -7.73 -12.97
N ASP A 201 3.69 -8.57 -12.92
CA ASP A 201 2.97 -8.92 -14.14
C ASP A 201 2.48 -7.62 -14.79
N PRO A 202 2.59 -7.48 -16.12
CA PRO A 202 1.93 -6.38 -16.78
C PRO A 202 0.44 -6.43 -16.39
N PRO A 203 -0.19 -5.29 -16.06
CA PRO A 203 -1.60 -5.28 -15.70
C PRO A 203 -2.39 -5.98 -16.81
N THR A 204 -3.07 -7.07 -16.46
CA THR A 204 -3.91 -7.82 -17.39
C THR A 204 -5.37 -7.40 -17.20
N GLY A 205 -6.09 -7.28 -18.30
CA GLY A 205 -7.48 -6.81 -18.29
C GLY A 205 -7.63 -5.29 -18.25
N ASP A 206 -8.83 -4.83 -17.92
CA ASP A 206 -9.15 -3.42 -17.81
C ASP A 206 -8.56 -2.84 -16.50
N PRO A 207 -7.62 -1.87 -16.53
CA PRO A 207 -7.05 -1.28 -15.32
C PRO A 207 -8.09 -0.55 -14.45
N LEU A 208 -9.26 -0.24 -15.00
CA LEU A 208 -10.38 0.40 -14.31
C LEU A 208 -11.43 -0.61 -13.82
N ALA A 209 -11.20 -1.91 -13.96
CA ALA A 209 -12.12 -2.95 -13.48
C ALA A 209 -12.34 -2.87 -11.96
N GLY A 210 -11.29 -2.56 -11.19
CA GLY A 210 -11.35 -2.39 -9.73
C GLY A 210 -11.55 -0.95 -9.26
N HIS A 211 -11.81 0.00 -10.17
CA HIS A 211 -11.90 1.41 -9.78
C HIS A 211 -13.15 1.65 -8.88
N PRO A 212 -13.03 2.38 -7.75
CA PRO A 212 -14.13 2.60 -6.81
C PRO A 212 -15.42 3.15 -7.42
N LEU A 213 -15.30 3.93 -8.50
CA LEU A 213 -16.45 4.45 -9.26
C LEU A 213 -17.42 3.34 -9.66
N ARG A 214 -16.93 2.16 -10.08
CA ARG A 214 -17.82 1.05 -10.48
C ARG A 214 -18.65 0.51 -9.32
N GLY A 215 -18.13 0.61 -8.09
CA GLY A 215 -18.85 0.22 -6.88
C GLY A 215 -19.85 1.28 -6.41
N HIS A 216 -19.54 2.57 -6.63
CA HIS A 216 -20.42 3.68 -6.25
C HIS A 216 -21.54 3.94 -7.26
N ASP A 217 -21.23 3.90 -8.56
CA ASP A 217 -22.15 4.20 -9.65
C ASP A 217 -21.75 3.45 -10.93
N ALA A 218 -22.31 2.24 -11.07
CA ALA A 218 -22.07 1.38 -12.23
C ALA A 218 -22.60 1.98 -13.52
N GLU A 219 -23.71 2.73 -13.47
CA GLU A 219 -24.32 3.34 -14.65
C GLU A 219 -23.43 4.46 -15.22
N LEU A 220 -22.88 5.30 -14.35
CA LEU A 220 -21.91 6.32 -14.72
C LEU A 220 -20.62 5.71 -15.27
N ALA A 221 -20.11 4.65 -14.65
CA ALA A 221 -18.95 3.92 -15.17
C ALA A 221 -19.21 3.37 -16.59
N GLU A 222 -20.36 2.74 -16.83
CA GLU A 222 -20.76 2.24 -18.16
C GLU A 222 -20.93 3.38 -19.18
N ALA A 223 -21.51 4.51 -18.77
CA ALA A 223 -21.66 5.68 -19.62
C ALA A 223 -20.29 6.26 -20.02
N ILE A 224 -19.33 6.32 -19.09
CA ILE A 224 -17.95 6.71 -19.40
C ILE A 224 -17.34 5.71 -20.39
N ASP A 225 -17.46 4.40 -20.13
CA ASP A 225 -16.91 3.34 -20.99
C ASP A 225 -17.45 3.39 -22.42
N ALA A 226 -18.72 3.76 -22.60
CA ALA A 226 -19.36 3.86 -23.91
C ALA A 226 -19.10 5.19 -24.64
N ALA A 227 -18.81 6.27 -23.91
CA ALA A 227 -18.68 7.61 -24.49
C ALA A 227 -17.43 7.77 -25.37
N ASP A 228 -17.55 8.52 -26.47
CA ASP A 228 -16.41 8.89 -27.31
C ASP A 228 -15.36 9.70 -26.51
N PRO A 229 -14.05 9.59 -26.84
CA PRO A 229 -13.00 10.32 -26.13
C PRO A 229 -13.21 11.84 -26.07
N GLY A 230 -13.79 12.43 -27.12
CA GLY A 230 -14.14 13.84 -27.16
C GLY A 230 -15.25 14.21 -26.15
N VAL A 231 -16.26 13.35 -26.00
CA VAL A 231 -17.35 13.53 -25.04
C VAL A 231 -16.83 13.38 -23.61
N ARG A 232 -15.98 12.38 -23.34
CA ARG A 232 -15.30 12.22 -22.04
C ARG A 232 -14.51 13.47 -21.66
N ARG A 233 -13.69 14.00 -22.58
CA ARG A 233 -12.89 15.21 -22.36
C ARG A 233 -13.79 16.41 -22.01
N VAL A 234 -14.90 16.59 -22.73
CA VAL A 234 -15.86 17.67 -22.44
C VAL A 234 -16.49 17.50 -21.05
N ALA A 235 -16.92 16.28 -20.70
CA ALA A 235 -17.50 15.98 -19.39
C ALA A 235 -16.50 16.22 -18.24
N VAL A 236 -15.26 15.75 -18.40
CA VAL A 236 -14.14 15.97 -17.46
C VAL A 236 -13.87 17.46 -17.23
N ILE A 237 -13.76 18.26 -18.29
CA ILE A 237 -13.53 19.70 -18.16
C ILE A 237 -14.74 20.39 -17.51
N ALA A 238 -15.96 19.97 -17.85
CA ALA A 238 -17.18 20.52 -17.25
C ALA A 238 -17.26 20.22 -15.74
N GLU A 239 -16.90 19.00 -15.33
CA GLU A 239 -16.90 18.61 -13.94
C GLU A 239 -15.77 19.27 -13.15
N ALA A 240 -14.56 19.36 -13.70
CA ALA A 240 -13.47 20.12 -13.09
C ALA A 240 -13.87 21.60 -12.86
N ARG A 241 -14.55 22.24 -13.83
CA ARG A 241 -15.12 23.58 -13.65
C ARG A 241 -16.15 23.63 -12.53
N ARG A 242 -17.04 22.65 -12.44
CA ARG A 242 -18.05 22.59 -11.37
C ARG A 242 -17.40 22.48 -10.01
N LEU A 243 -16.39 21.62 -9.86
CA LEU A 243 -15.62 21.46 -8.63
C LEU A 243 -14.91 22.76 -8.24
N CYS A 244 -14.34 23.50 -9.19
CA CYS A 244 -13.78 24.84 -8.92
C CYS A 244 -14.84 25.82 -8.38
N ARG A 245 -16.07 25.81 -8.94
CA ARG A 245 -17.17 26.65 -8.45
C ARG A 245 -17.61 26.27 -7.04
N VAL A 246 -17.82 24.96 -6.80
CA VAL A 246 -18.21 24.44 -5.48
C VAL A 246 -17.16 24.76 -4.42
N ALA A 247 -15.88 24.72 -4.78
CA ALA A 247 -14.78 25.08 -3.90
C ALA A 247 -14.50 26.59 -3.79
N GLY A 248 -15.18 27.43 -4.58
CA GLY A 248 -14.98 28.89 -4.59
C GLY A 248 -13.62 29.34 -5.13
N VAL A 249 -13.01 28.56 -6.02
CA VAL A 249 -11.66 28.80 -6.59
C VAL A 249 -11.65 29.00 -8.11
N GLU A 250 -12.81 29.31 -8.69
CA GLU A 250 -12.99 29.53 -10.13
C GLU A 250 -12.08 30.63 -10.71
N GLU A 251 -11.79 31.67 -9.91
CA GLU A 251 -10.91 32.78 -10.29
C GLU A 251 -9.43 32.54 -9.96
N HIS A 252 -9.05 31.35 -9.45
CA HIS A 252 -7.66 31.06 -9.14
C HIS A 252 -6.83 31.01 -10.45
N PRO A 253 -5.80 31.87 -10.63
CA PRO A 253 -5.19 32.11 -11.94
C PRO A 253 -4.59 30.85 -12.57
N VAL A 254 -3.99 29.97 -11.76
CA VAL A 254 -3.43 28.69 -12.23
C VAL A 254 -4.54 27.75 -12.73
N LEU A 255 -5.67 27.68 -12.03
CA LEU A 255 -6.77 26.78 -12.41
C LEU A 255 -7.53 27.32 -13.61
N ALA A 256 -7.79 28.63 -13.63
CA ALA A 256 -8.47 29.30 -14.73
C ALA A 256 -7.69 29.17 -16.06
N GLU A 257 -6.38 29.39 -16.02
CA GLU A 257 -5.50 29.22 -17.19
C GLU A 257 -5.44 27.75 -17.63
N ALA A 258 -5.27 26.81 -16.68
CA ALA A 258 -5.26 25.38 -16.98
C ALA A 258 -6.58 24.93 -17.63
N LEU A 259 -7.74 25.28 -17.07
CA LEU A 259 -9.05 24.97 -17.66
C LEU A 259 -9.26 25.63 -19.03
N GLY A 260 -8.71 26.83 -19.24
CA GLY A 260 -8.71 27.50 -20.54
C GLY A 260 -7.91 26.73 -21.58
N ARG A 261 -6.72 26.24 -21.22
CA ARG A 261 -5.86 25.41 -22.07
C ARG A 261 -6.48 24.05 -22.38
N ALA A 262 -7.00 23.37 -21.37
CA ALA A 262 -7.70 22.09 -21.54
C ALA A 262 -8.86 22.21 -22.53
N GLN A 263 -9.63 23.31 -22.47
CA GLN A 263 -10.73 23.58 -23.41
C GLN A 263 -10.25 23.75 -24.86
N ARG A 264 -9.05 24.30 -25.07
CA ARG A 264 -8.45 24.49 -26.39
C ARG A 264 -7.63 23.28 -26.87
N GLY A 265 -7.47 22.25 -26.03
CA GLY A 265 -6.63 21.10 -26.32
C GLY A 265 -5.13 21.40 -26.26
N GLU A 266 -4.73 22.42 -25.50
CA GLU A 266 -3.34 22.83 -25.31
C GLU A 266 -2.72 22.15 -24.08
N SER A 267 -1.39 22.02 -24.05
CA SER A 267 -0.66 21.56 -22.87
C SER A 267 -0.56 22.66 -21.80
N VAL A 268 -0.40 22.24 -20.54
CA VAL A 268 -0.18 23.12 -19.37
C VAL A 268 1.26 23.00 -18.86
N ASP A 269 1.72 24.02 -18.14
CA ASP A 269 2.91 23.89 -17.29
C ASP A 269 2.57 23.02 -16.07
N GLU A 270 3.05 21.77 -16.09
CA GLU A 270 2.83 20.80 -15.02
C GLU A 270 3.37 21.29 -13.67
N ARG A 271 4.46 22.06 -13.65
CA ARG A 271 5.13 22.49 -12.41
C ARG A 271 4.24 23.39 -11.56
N GLY A 272 3.60 24.39 -12.19
CA GLY A 272 2.72 25.31 -11.48
C GLY A 272 1.48 24.61 -10.92
N MET A 273 0.97 23.63 -11.66
CA MET A 273 -0.19 22.85 -11.29
C MET A 273 0.13 21.88 -10.14
N ASP A 274 1.21 21.10 -10.25
CA ASP A 274 1.63 20.14 -9.22
C ASP A 274 1.98 20.83 -7.91
N ARG A 275 2.66 21.98 -7.99
CA ARG A 275 2.91 22.83 -6.82
C ARG A 275 1.60 23.23 -6.14
N LEU A 276 0.58 23.64 -6.88
CA LEU A 276 -0.71 24.02 -6.29
C LEU A 276 -1.42 22.85 -5.62
N VAL A 277 -1.42 21.67 -6.25
CA VAL A 277 -1.99 20.45 -5.66
C VAL A 277 -1.30 20.12 -4.33
N ARG A 278 0.03 20.12 -4.29
CA ARG A 278 0.79 19.83 -3.05
C ARG A 278 0.52 20.86 -1.96
N LEU A 279 0.41 22.14 -2.30
CA LEU A 279 0.07 23.20 -1.32
C LEU A 279 -1.31 22.96 -0.67
N TRP A 280 -2.31 22.57 -1.47
CA TRP A 280 -3.65 22.30 -0.94
C TRP A 280 -3.75 20.92 -0.27
N GLU A 281 -2.91 19.98 -0.64
CA GLU A 281 -2.72 18.72 0.08
C GLU A 281 -2.09 18.96 1.46
N ALA A 282 -1.11 19.86 1.55
CA ALA A 282 -0.54 20.29 2.83
C ALA A 282 -1.59 20.98 3.72
N ASP A 283 -2.44 21.84 3.16
CA ASP A 283 -3.58 22.43 3.89
C ASP A 283 -4.55 21.36 4.43
N LEU A 284 -4.77 20.28 3.66
CA LEU A 284 -5.68 19.18 4.01
C LEU A 284 -5.10 18.24 5.07
N THR A 285 -3.82 17.90 4.94
CA THR A 285 -3.16 16.88 5.77
C THR A 285 -2.46 17.48 6.99
N GLY A 286 -2.12 18.77 6.94
CA GLY A 286 -1.24 19.42 7.90
C GLY A 286 0.25 19.11 7.70
N GLN A 287 0.62 18.44 6.60
CA GLN A 287 2.02 18.14 6.28
C GLN A 287 2.80 19.43 5.94
N PRO A 288 4.11 19.53 6.29
CA PRO A 288 4.83 20.78 6.17
C PRO A 288 5.39 20.90 4.75
N ILE A 289 5.12 22.02 4.13
CA ILE A 289 5.56 22.28 2.76
C ILE A 289 6.21 23.65 2.71
N ASP A 290 7.30 23.75 1.96
CA ASP A 290 7.86 25.05 1.62
C ASP A 290 6.86 25.71 0.66
N ARG A 291 6.19 26.74 1.16
CA ARG A 291 5.14 27.41 0.40
C ARG A 291 5.68 28.21 -0.79
N GLU A 292 6.96 28.54 -0.83
CA GLU A 292 7.59 29.18 -1.97
C GLU A 292 7.82 28.16 -3.08
N THR A 293 8.51 27.06 -2.77
CA THR A 293 8.92 26.05 -3.75
C THR A 293 7.86 25.01 -4.08
N GLY A 294 6.98 24.67 -3.13
CA GLY A 294 6.03 23.55 -3.25
C GLY A 294 6.66 22.18 -2.97
N GLU A 295 7.84 22.16 -2.37
CA GLU A 295 8.53 20.93 -1.98
C GLU A 295 8.20 20.61 -0.51
N TRP A 296 8.01 19.31 -0.24
CA TRP A 296 7.78 18.82 1.11
C TRP A 296 9.00 19.10 1.98
N ILE A 297 8.77 19.67 3.17
CA ILE A 297 9.85 19.88 4.13
C ILE A 297 10.04 18.56 4.86
N ALA A 298 11.20 17.94 4.70
CA ALA A 298 11.58 16.79 5.53
C ALA A 298 11.50 17.19 7.01
N ASP A 299 10.82 16.38 7.83
CA ASP A 299 10.61 16.67 9.25
C ASP A 299 11.97 16.69 9.99
N PRO A 300 12.44 17.87 10.47
CA PRO A 300 13.67 17.94 11.24
C PRO A 300 13.59 17.21 12.58
N CYS A 301 12.38 16.83 13.02
CA CYS A 301 12.15 16.09 14.26
C CYS A 301 12.09 14.57 14.10
N ALA A 302 12.11 14.02 12.87
CA ALA A 302 12.19 12.57 12.68
C ALA A 302 13.42 11.94 13.37
N GLU A 303 14.50 12.72 13.54
CA GLU A 303 15.69 12.36 14.32
C GLU A 303 15.51 12.58 15.83
N SER A 304 14.82 13.64 16.27
CA SER A 304 14.65 13.99 17.70
C SER A 304 13.50 13.26 18.40
N HIS A 305 12.61 12.63 17.62
CA HIS A 305 11.60 11.69 18.11
C HIS A 305 12.16 10.32 18.47
N ARG A 306 13.45 10.07 18.22
CA ARG A 306 14.10 8.83 18.62
C ARG A 306 14.63 8.98 20.05
N SER A 307 14.40 7.99 20.90
CA SER A 307 15.15 7.85 22.15
C SER A 307 16.66 7.90 21.85
N PRO A 308 17.55 8.24 22.81
CA PRO A 308 19.00 8.10 22.59
C PRO A 308 19.31 6.71 22.01
N GLY A 309 19.82 6.67 20.77
CA GLY A 309 20.03 5.42 20.03
C GLY A 309 18.81 4.85 19.26
N GLY A 310 17.83 5.66 18.85
CA GLY A 310 16.99 5.30 17.69
C GLY A 310 15.66 4.57 17.95
N ARG A 311 15.48 3.99 19.14
CA ARG A 311 14.66 2.76 19.30
C ARG A 311 13.13 2.89 19.19
N TYR A 312 12.55 4.08 19.34
CA TYR A 312 11.10 4.31 19.20
C TYR A 312 10.76 5.79 19.05
N SER A 313 9.56 6.08 18.53
CA SER A 313 8.97 7.43 18.45
C SER A 313 8.46 7.89 19.83
N VAL A 314 9.00 8.99 20.35
CA VAL A 314 8.48 9.64 21.58
C VAL A 314 7.32 10.55 21.22
N THR A 315 6.09 10.07 21.37
CA THR A 315 4.87 10.91 21.31
C THR A 315 4.53 11.45 22.70
N PHE A 316 4.51 12.77 22.89
CA PHE A 316 3.91 13.36 24.09
C PHE A 316 2.42 13.61 23.85
N VAL A 317 1.59 13.36 24.86
CA VAL A 317 0.15 13.66 24.82
C VAL A 317 -0.10 14.83 25.77
N ASP A 318 -0.70 15.90 25.26
CA ASP A 318 -1.13 17.04 26.09
C ASP A 318 -2.24 16.56 27.04
N SER A 319 -2.01 16.73 28.34
CA SER A 319 -2.92 16.22 29.37
C SER A 319 -4.23 17.02 29.51
N ARG A 320 -4.35 18.19 28.89
CA ARG A 320 -5.59 18.98 28.85
C ARG A 320 -6.43 18.70 27.61
N THR A 321 -5.81 18.42 26.45
CA THR A 321 -6.54 18.23 25.18
C THR A 321 -6.58 16.78 24.69
N GLY A 322 -5.71 15.91 25.19
CA GLY A 322 -5.58 14.52 24.72
C GLY A 322 -4.91 14.40 23.34
N GLU A 323 -4.38 15.49 22.79
CA GLU A 323 -3.74 15.50 21.47
C GLU A 323 -2.24 15.21 21.58
N ARG A 324 -1.67 14.60 20.54
CA ARG A 324 -0.22 14.41 20.42
C ARG A 324 0.43 15.79 20.23
N THR A 325 1.27 16.23 21.17
CA THR A 325 1.99 17.51 21.07
C THR A 325 3.49 17.30 21.30
N CYS A 326 4.32 18.21 20.81
CA CYS A 326 5.77 18.19 20.98
C CYS A 326 6.20 19.61 21.43
N PRO A 327 6.95 19.76 22.53
CA PRO A 327 7.26 21.08 23.10
C PRO A 327 8.28 21.89 22.27
N THR A 328 9.03 21.23 21.37
CA THR A 328 10.01 21.86 20.46
C THR A 328 9.48 22.06 19.04
N CYS A 329 8.45 21.30 18.67
CA CYS A 329 7.79 21.41 17.40
C CYS A 329 6.81 22.59 17.46
N THR A 330 6.77 23.41 16.41
CA THR A 330 5.50 24.11 16.16
C THR A 330 4.48 22.97 16.00
N PRO A 331 3.36 22.95 16.75
CA PRO A 331 2.43 21.83 16.68
C PRO A 331 2.16 21.52 15.21
N TRP A 332 2.30 20.24 14.83
CA TRP A 332 1.67 19.74 13.61
C TRP A 332 0.23 20.20 13.69
N ARG A 333 -0.07 21.29 12.98
CA ARG A 333 -1.35 21.95 13.12
C ARG A 333 -2.33 21.03 12.45
N ARG A 334 -2.90 20.12 13.22
CA ARG A 334 -3.94 19.23 12.74
C ARG A 334 -5.09 20.15 12.32
N PRO A 335 -5.39 20.25 11.02
CA PRO A 335 -6.43 21.17 10.61
C PRO A 335 -7.74 20.67 11.21
N SER A 336 -8.59 21.60 11.64
CA SER A 336 -9.90 21.29 12.19
C SER A 336 -10.75 20.51 11.17
N GLY A 337 -11.89 19.95 11.59
CA GLY A 337 -12.83 19.34 10.62
C GLY A 337 -13.20 20.31 9.49
N GLU A 338 -13.60 21.54 9.87
CA GLU A 338 -13.96 22.61 8.94
C GLU A 338 -12.82 23.01 8.00
N GLU A 339 -11.58 23.07 8.52
CA GLU A 339 -10.41 23.41 7.70
C GLU A 339 -10.07 22.31 6.72
N ARG A 340 -10.20 21.05 7.13
CA ARG A 340 -10.03 19.90 6.23
C ARG A 340 -11.11 19.87 5.18
N ASP A 341 -12.35 20.18 5.51
CA ASP A 341 -13.44 20.17 4.54
C ASP A 341 -13.26 21.27 3.48
N SER A 342 -12.88 22.47 3.91
CA SER A 342 -12.51 23.58 3.02
C SER A 342 -11.28 23.26 2.16
N ALA A 343 -10.22 22.71 2.74
CA ALA A 343 -9.02 22.30 2.01
C ALA A 343 -9.31 21.15 1.03
N ARG A 344 -10.15 20.18 1.42
CA ARG A 344 -10.55 19.03 0.60
C ARG A 344 -11.28 19.48 -0.66
N ALA A 345 -12.19 20.44 -0.55
CA ALA A 345 -12.90 20.98 -1.71
C ALA A 345 -11.92 21.61 -2.72
N ARG A 346 -10.98 22.43 -2.24
CA ARG A 346 -9.94 23.06 -3.06
C ARG A 346 -9.01 22.01 -3.69
N TRP A 347 -8.46 21.11 -2.89
CA TRP A 347 -7.57 20.03 -3.34
C TRP A 347 -8.23 19.14 -4.40
N ARG A 348 -9.52 18.77 -4.22
CA ARG A 348 -10.30 18.04 -5.23
C ARG A 348 -10.43 18.83 -6.53
N ALA A 349 -10.72 20.13 -6.46
CA ALA A 349 -10.81 20.98 -7.65
C ALA A 349 -9.48 21.05 -8.41
N ALA A 350 -8.35 21.27 -7.73
CA ALA A 350 -7.04 21.27 -8.39
C ALA A 350 -6.67 19.92 -9.00
N THR A 351 -6.94 18.82 -8.28
CA THR A 351 -6.70 17.46 -8.78
C THR A 351 -7.55 17.19 -10.02
N ALA A 352 -8.84 17.56 -10.01
CA ALA A 352 -9.69 17.39 -11.18
C ALA A 352 -9.22 18.22 -12.38
N VAL A 353 -8.70 19.43 -12.15
CA VAL A 353 -8.10 20.25 -13.22
C VAL A 353 -6.83 19.60 -13.77
N ARG A 354 -5.96 19.03 -12.92
CA ARG A 354 -4.81 18.22 -13.37
C ARG A 354 -5.24 17.10 -14.28
N ASP A 355 -6.28 16.37 -13.87
CA ASP A 355 -6.66 15.13 -14.51
C ASP A 355 -7.27 15.38 -15.90
N THR A 356 -7.66 16.63 -16.21
CA THR A 356 -8.03 17.05 -17.58
C THR A 356 -6.88 16.91 -18.60
N PHE A 357 -5.63 16.79 -18.14
CA PHE A 357 -4.44 16.63 -18.97
C PHE A 357 -3.90 15.19 -19.00
N LEU A 358 -4.54 14.23 -18.33
CA LEU A 358 -4.16 12.83 -18.45
C LEU A 358 -4.30 12.37 -19.91
N SER A 359 -3.32 11.59 -20.37
CA SER A 359 -3.32 10.99 -21.71
C SER A 359 -4.41 9.94 -21.86
N ASP A 360 -4.83 9.31 -20.77
CA ASP A 360 -5.96 8.39 -20.72
C ASP A 360 -7.24 9.14 -20.33
N GLU A 361 -8.05 9.53 -21.32
CA GLU A 361 -9.29 10.28 -21.08
C GLU A 361 -10.35 9.46 -20.33
N ARG A 362 -10.25 8.12 -20.39
CA ARG A 362 -11.15 7.23 -19.66
C ARG A 362 -10.79 7.24 -18.18
N LYS A 363 -9.52 7.10 -17.84
CA LYS A 363 -9.04 7.23 -16.45
C LYS A 363 -9.39 8.60 -15.87
N ALA A 364 -9.15 9.69 -16.63
CA ALA A 364 -9.53 11.04 -16.21
C ALA A 364 -11.01 11.16 -15.87
N ALA A 365 -11.89 10.60 -16.69
CA ALA A 365 -13.33 10.59 -16.42
C ALA A 365 -13.68 9.81 -15.14
N TYR A 366 -13.04 8.66 -14.92
CA TYR A 366 -13.23 7.87 -13.70
C TYR A 366 -12.80 8.62 -12.43
N ASP A 367 -11.60 9.22 -12.43
CA ASP A 367 -11.05 9.91 -11.26
C ASP A 367 -11.88 11.16 -10.91
N VAL A 368 -12.19 11.99 -11.92
CA VAL A 368 -12.87 13.28 -11.73
C VAL A 368 -14.31 13.11 -11.24
N HIS A 369 -15.00 12.07 -11.70
CA HIS A 369 -16.43 11.88 -11.41
C HIS A 369 -16.71 11.01 -10.19
N LEU A 370 -15.68 10.37 -9.61
CA LEU A 370 -15.82 9.56 -8.39
C LEU A 370 -16.49 10.32 -7.24
N THR A 371 -16.15 11.61 -7.07
CA THR A 371 -16.75 12.42 -6.00
C THR A 371 -18.23 12.68 -6.25
N ALA A 372 -18.64 12.94 -7.49
CA ALA A 372 -20.05 13.12 -7.84
C ALA A 372 -20.84 11.84 -7.57
N ALA A 373 -20.34 10.68 -8.02
CA ALA A 373 -20.96 9.38 -7.75
C ALA A 373 -21.15 9.11 -6.26
N ALA A 374 -20.17 9.47 -5.42
CA ALA A 374 -20.23 9.21 -4.00
C ALA A 374 -21.12 10.19 -3.19
N THR A 375 -21.34 11.41 -3.69
CA THR A 375 -21.91 12.50 -2.86
C THR A 375 -23.07 13.28 -3.48
N ASP A 376 -23.28 13.17 -4.79
CA ASP A 376 -24.29 13.94 -5.53
C ASP A 376 -24.91 13.09 -6.67
N PRO A 377 -25.81 12.14 -6.33
CA PRO A 377 -26.38 11.21 -7.31
C PRO A 377 -27.20 11.90 -8.42
N GLU A 378 -27.85 13.03 -8.12
CA GLU A 378 -28.59 13.78 -9.13
C GLU A 378 -27.66 14.39 -10.18
N HIS A 379 -26.53 14.95 -9.74
CA HIS A 379 -25.51 15.44 -10.67
C HIS A 379 -24.85 14.31 -11.43
N ALA A 380 -24.54 13.17 -10.79
CA ALA A 380 -24.02 11.98 -11.46
C ALA A 380 -24.94 11.51 -12.60
N ALA A 381 -26.26 11.45 -12.36
CA ALA A 381 -27.25 11.14 -13.38
C ALA A 381 -27.34 12.20 -14.50
N ALA A 382 -27.10 13.48 -14.20
CA ALA A 382 -26.99 14.50 -15.24
C ALA A 382 -25.76 14.28 -16.12
N VAL A 383 -24.62 13.86 -15.55
CA VAL A 383 -23.42 13.54 -16.31
C VAL A 383 -23.62 12.30 -17.18
N VAL A 384 -24.31 11.26 -16.68
CA VAL A 384 -24.69 10.08 -17.50
C VAL A 384 -25.40 10.50 -18.78
N ARG A 385 -26.39 11.40 -18.68
CA ARG A 385 -27.11 11.91 -19.86
C ARG A 385 -26.20 12.65 -20.83
N VAL A 386 -25.26 13.46 -20.33
CA VAL A 386 -24.26 14.15 -21.18
C VAL A 386 -23.37 13.13 -21.90
N LEU A 387 -22.87 12.12 -21.19
CA LEU A 387 -22.00 11.07 -21.74
C LEU A 387 -22.71 10.21 -22.79
N ARG A 388 -24.03 10.00 -22.65
CA ARG A 388 -24.88 9.30 -23.64
C ARG A 388 -25.33 10.18 -24.82
N GLY A 389 -25.08 11.48 -24.78
CA GLY A 389 -25.55 12.42 -25.81
C GLY A 389 -27.04 12.76 -25.72
N GLU A 390 -27.66 12.57 -24.54
CA GLU A 390 -29.09 12.79 -24.28
C GLU A 390 -29.40 14.23 -23.80
N GLY A 391 -28.42 15.15 -23.86
CA GLY A 391 -28.55 16.54 -23.37
C GLY A 391 -28.02 17.58 -24.36
N HIS A 392 -28.95 18.35 -24.95
CA HIS A 392 -28.70 19.70 -25.47
C HIS A 392 -29.65 20.68 -24.78
#